data_AF-A0A9N8VTD6-F1
#
_entry.id   AF-A0A9N8VTD6-F1
#
_cell.length_a   1.000
_cell.length_b   1.000
_cell.length_c   1.000
_cell.angle_alpha   90.00
_cell.angle_beta   90.00
_cell.angle_gamma   90.00
#
_symmetry.space_group_name_H-M   'P 1'
#
loop_
_entity.id
_entity.type
_entity.pdbx_description
1 polymer ?
#
loop_
_entity_poly.entity_id
_entity_poly.type
_entity_poly.pdbx_seq_one_letter_code
_entity_poly.pdbx_strand_id
1 'polypeptide(L)'
;MKALSQDSCQLSPTKPNKLIGYYPAYRLNLTPGANLTISPSIDYLNFIAFDQNDLVNNSRNGGNPSSIFSRQSSKYYDLLNYRTKNNLQFKMILSVLLPTDENNLISFFNINPNSSTYNPSSNPNSRFVNDLISIVNTNGFDGMDIDYPYKLPCGPSGFDPVFSAFLTSIAARLGDKSLTITAGQYPINMTDTIYSYIDFVNIQAFHLNINDTTTSAGINKISQILSPWNSFVNYSKLVLGVEFGGIVEVVSDDSNSIKSNIENQKLRPVNDPNFNFPFSNEQIPDLCKFSSYAYLSWENLNSLLSPSSCPTNLTSSSSAWTYGFVSNAKQPYLYQRQNSSDLSSRSYVAFYEDYLSLNAKLDYIKNNNLFGIAIADITKDSKDLQLTNFILGIPPSPSGKSGKSGTTSTSSPSPASTSLPNTGTIVGGVIGSIIFVSALVALGIILYRRRYEAKMSNPLIDTNNQPCLDTNPQVYSDINRQVRPDTNNRIFSDTNHKVF
;
A
#
# COMPACT_ATOMS: atom_id res chain seq x y z
N MET A 1 -37.96 -10.08 3.77
CA MET A 1 -36.72 -9.56 4.39
C MET A 1 -36.82 -9.65 5.91
N LYS A 2 -36.59 -10.82 6.50
CA LYS A 2 -36.73 -11.06 7.96
C LYS A 2 -35.41 -11.49 8.63
N ALA A 3 -34.27 -11.20 8.02
CA ALA A 3 -32.95 -11.75 8.40
C ALA A 3 -31.87 -10.69 8.70
N LEU A 4 -32.22 -9.42 8.92
CA LEU A 4 -31.28 -8.37 9.35
C LEU A 4 -31.50 -7.96 10.82
N SER A 5 -32.13 -8.80 11.64
CA SER A 5 -32.36 -8.48 13.06
C SER A 5 -31.13 -8.73 13.95
N GLN A 6 -30.06 -9.30 13.41
CA GLN A 6 -28.82 -9.49 14.15
C GLN A 6 -27.96 -8.25 13.99
N ASP A 7 -27.57 -7.67 15.11
CA ASP A 7 -26.64 -6.55 15.21
C ASP A 7 -25.37 -6.89 14.41
N SER A 8 -25.11 -6.13 13.35
CA SER A 8 -23.99 -6.39 12.43
C SER A 8 -22.64 -6.33 13.14
N CYS A 9 -22.54 -5.62 14.27
CA CYS A 9 -21.32 -5.56 15.08
C CYS A 9 -21.17 -6.73 16.06
N GLN A 10 -22.16 -7.62 16.16
CA GLN A 10 -22.08 -8.85 16.94
C GLN A 10 -21.77 -10.08 16.08
N LEU A 11 -21.56 -9.89 14.77
CA LEU A 11 -21.04 -10.96 13.93
C LEU A 11 -19.66 -11.35 14.47
N SER A 12 -19.48 -12.65 14.74
CA SER A 12 -18.18 -13.23 15.05
C SER A 12 -17.55 -13.69 13.74
N PRO A 13 -16.65 -12.89 13.15
CA PRO A 13 -16.16 -13.17 11.82
C PRO A 13 -15.29 -14.42 11.82
N THR A 14 -15.33 -15.15 10.71
CA THR A 14 -14.33 -16.19 10.49
C THR A 14 -12.96 -15.54 10.29
N LYS A 15 -12.01 -15.83 11.17
CA LYS A 15 -10.62 -15.37 11.01
C LYS A 15 -10.01 -15.95 9.71
N PRO A 16 -9.40 -15.14 8.85
CA PRO A 16 -8.74 -15.63 7.64
C PRO A 16 -7.46 -16.40 8.01
N ASN A 17 -7.01 -17.27 7.10
CA ASN A 17 -5.75 -18.01 7.24
C ASN A 17 -4.53 -17.09 7.31
N LYS A 18 -4.53 -16.04 6.48
CA LYS A 18 -3.51 -14.99 6.44
C LYS A 18 -4.12 -13.61 6.30
N LEU A 19 -3.50 -12.63 6.95
CA LEU A 19 -3.80 -11.22 6.80
C LEU A 19 -2.60 -10.48 6.20
N ILE A 20 -2.80 -9.90 5.02
CA ILE A 20 -1.79 -9.12 4.29
C ILE A 20 -2.20 -7.65 4.34
N GLY A 21 -1.29 -6.76 4.73
CA GLY A 21 -1.51 -5.32 4.73
C GLY A 21 -0.60 -4.60 3.75
N TYR A 22 -1.10 -3.60 3.02
CA TYR A 22 -0.27 -2.70 2.22
C TYR A 22 0.00 -1.41 2.97
N TYR A 23 1.26 -0.97 2.99
CA TYR A 23 1.71 0.27 3.60
C TYR A 23 2.35 1.18 2.56
N PRO A 24 1.65 2.22 2.06
CA PRO A 24 2.11 3.09 0.98
C PRO A 24 3.13 4.14 1.46
N ALA A 25 4.31 3.69 1.90
CA ALA A 25 5.32 4.54 2.53
C ALA A 25 5.68 5.78 1.68
N TYR A 26 5.71 5.67 0.36
CA TYR A 26 6.01 6.78 -0.55
C TYR A 26 5.04 7.98 -0.43
N ARG A 27 3.76 7.74 -0.11
CA ARG A 27 2.71 8.77 0.03
C ARG A 27 2.62 9.35 1.43
N LEU A 28 3.04 8.58 2.43
CA LEU A 28 2.68 8.86 3.80
C LEU A 28 3.74 9.67 4.52
N ASN A 29 3.30 10.77 5.14
CA ASN A 29 3.99 11.38 6.29
C ASN A 29 3.46 10.76 7.61
N LEU A 30 3.19 9.45 7.58
CA LEU A 30 2.77 8.69 8.75
C LEU A 30 3.99 8.04 9.40
N THR A 31 4.03 8.11 10.73
CA THR A 31 5.01 7.48 11.60
C THR A 31 4.29 6.39 12.40
N PRO A 32 4.62 5.10 12.18
CA PRO A 32 4.04 4.00 12.95
C PRO A 32 4.15 4.23 14.46
N GLY A 33 3.03 4.11 15.17
CA GLY A 33 2.87 4.35 16.60
C GLY A 33 2.56 5.78 17.01
N ALA A 34 2.74 6.77 16.14
CA ALA A 34 2.32 8.15 16.40
C ALA A 34 0.94 8.45 15.79
N ASN A 35 0.78 8.12 14.50
CA ASN A 35 -0.44 8.39 13.73
C ASN A 35 -0.90 7.20 12.88
N LEU A 36 -0.24 6.06 12.98
CA LEU A 36 -0.67 4.79 12.40
C LEU A 36 -0.41 3.64 13.38
N THR A 37 -1.44 2.88 13.71
CA THR A 37 -1.30 1.64 14.48
C THR A 37 -1.30 0.47 13.50
N ILE A 38 -0.34 -0.44 13.62
CA ILE A 38 -0.29 -1.66 12.80
C ILE A 38 -0.71 -2.82 13.68
N SER A 39 -1.73 -3.56 13.25
CA SER A 39 -2.23 -4.69 14.02
C SER A 39 -1.16 -5.78 14.19
N PRO A 40 -0.99 -6.35 15.40
CA PRO A 40 -0.06 -7.45 15.64
C PRO A 40 -0.43 -8.75 14.93
N SER A 41 -1.64 -8.84 14.36
CA SER A 41 -2.11 -10.04 13.67
C SER A 41 -1.94 -9.99 12.15
N ILE A 42 -1.32 -8.93 11.60
CA ILE A 42 -0.88 -8.94 10.21
C ILE A 42 0.22 -10.02 10.08
N ASP A 43 0.10 -10.88 9.08
CA ASP A 43 1.10 -11.91 8.76
C ASP A 43 2.17 -11.37 7.81
N TYR A 44 1.74 -10.58 6.82
CA TYR A 44 2.61 -9.97 5.80
C TYR A 44 2.30 -8.49 5.66
N LEU A 45 3.33 -7.67 5.65
CA LEU A 45 3.22 -6.23 5.42
C LEU A 45 3.99 -5.86 4.15
N ASN A 46 3.24 -5.53 3.10
CA ASN A 46 3.74 -5.08 1.82
C ASN A 46 4.12 -3.59 1.92
N PHE A 47 5.42 -3.32 2.05
CA PHE A 47 5.98 -1.97 2.12
C PHE A 47 6.16 -1.41 0.71
N ILE A 48 5.34 -0.42 0.34
CA ILE A 48 5.42 0.20 -0.97
C ILE A 48 6.36 1.40 -0.91
N ALA A 49 7.57 1.22 -1.42
CA ALA A 49 8.63 2.24 -1.37
C ALA A 49 8.59 3.24 -2.53
N PHE A 50 7.91 2.90 -3.62
CA PHE A 50 8.00 3.62 -4.90
C PHE A 50 6.61 4.10 -5.33
N ASP A 51 6.49 5.35 -5.77
CA ASP A 51 5.34 5.77 -6.57
C ASP A 51 5.40 5.10 -7.96
N GLN A 52 4.25 4.99 -8.64
CA GLN A 52 4.18 4.47 -10.02
C GLN A 52 5.11 5.21 -10.99
N ASN A 53 5.38 6.49 -10.75
CA ASN A 53 6.24 7.32 -11.59
C ASN A 53 7.72 7.35 -11.17
N ASP A 54 8.02 6.90 -9.95
CA ASP A 54 9.39 6.94 -9.42
C ASP A 54 10.34 6.08 -10.26
N LEU A 55 9.89 4.92 -10.71
CA LEU A 55 10.69 3.96 -11.48
C LEU A 55 10.87 4.39 -12.95
N VAL A 56 9.91 5.13 -13.51
CA VAL A 56 9.95 5.64 -14.89
C VAL A 56 10.92 6.80 -15.03
N ASN A 57 10.78 7.81 -14.18
CA ASN A 57 11.53 9.06 -14.31
C ASN A 57 13.04 8.85 -14.07
N ASN A 58 13.37 7.79 -13.33
CA ASN A 58 14.74 7.44 -13.01
C ASN A 58 15.41 6.59 -14.10
N SER A 59 14.68 5.73 -14.83
CA SER A 59 15.30 4.96 -15.93
C SER A 59 15.85 5.85 -17.04
N ARG A 60 15.20 7.00 -17.32
CA ARG A 60 15.67 7.98 -18.31
C ARG A 60 16.90 8.79 -17.87
N ASN A 61 17.11 8.95 -16.56
CA ASN A 61 18.18 9.78 -15.98
C ASN A 61 19.28 8.97 -15.27
N GLY A 62 19.30 7.64 -15.44
CA GLY A 62 20.26 6.75 -14.77
C GLY A 62 20.02 6.58 -13.26
N GLY A 63 18.86 6.99 -12.76
CA GLY A 63 18.44 6.71 -11.39
C GLY A 63 18.14 5.22 -11.21
N ASN A 64 18.70 4.64 -10.14
CA ASN A 64 18.43 3.26 -9.76
C ASN A 64 17.39 3.19 -8.63
N PRO A 65 16.66 2.07 -8.49
CA PRO A 65 15.76 1.84 -7.36
C PRO A 65 16.39 2.16 -6.00
N SER A 66 17.68 1.88 -5.85
CA SER A 66 18.46 2.13 -4.64
C SER A 66 18.47 3.61 -4.21
N SER A 67 18.58 4.55 -5.16
CA SER A 67 18.55 6.00 -4.86
C SER A 67 17.16 6.52 -4.52
N ILE A 68 16.12 5.85 -5.00
CA ILE A 68 14.73 6.17 -4.66
C ILE A 68 14.42 5.63 -3.26
N PHE A 69 14.79 4.37 -3.03
CA PHE A 69 14.60 3.72 -1.74
C PHE A 69 15.32 4.47 -0.62
N SER A 70 16.52 5.03 -0.86
CA SER A 70 17.23 5.82 0.15
C SER A 70 16.40 7.00 0.67
N ARG A 71 15.53 7.60 -0.16
CA ARG A 71 14.59 8.66 0.26
C ARG A 71 13.49 8.16 1.20
N GLN A 72 13.12 6.89 1.11
CA GLN A 72 12.11 6.26 1.97
C GLN A 72 12.72 5.42 3.10
N SER A 73 14.05 5.29 3.14
CA SER A 73 14.75 4.41 4.09
C SER A 73 14.47 4.78 5.55
N SER A 74 14.32 6.07 5.88
CA SER A 74 13.93 6.49 7.23
C SER A 74 12.59 5.91 7.65
N LYS A 75 11.58 5.96 6.78
CA LYS A 75 10.24 5.37 7.03
C LYS A 75 10.30 3.86 7.19
N TYR A 76 11.18 3.19 6.45
CA TYR A 76 11.44 1.77 6.62
C TYR A 76 12.03 1.47 8.01
N TYR A 77 13.04 2.22 8.45
CA TYR A 77 13.64 2.03 9.76
C TYR A 77 12.69 2.39 10.91
N ASP A 78 11.85 3.41 10.75
CA ASP A 78 10.79 3.73 11.72
C ASP A 78 9.81 2.55 11.88
N LEU A 79 9.40 1.94 10.75
CA LEU A 79 8.55 0.76 10.76
C LEU A 79 9.24 -0.46 11.39
N LEU A 80 10.52 -0.69 11.10
CA LEU A 80 11.29 -1.78 11.70
C LEU A 80 11.47 -1.58 13.22
N ASN A 81 11.72 -0.34 13.65
CA ASN A 81 11.80 0.02 15.06
C ASN A 81 10.44 -0.19 15.75
N TYR A 82 9.35 0.21 15.11
CA TYR A 82 7.99 -0.03 15.61
C TYR A 82 7.68 -1.53 15.72
N ARG A 83 8.01 -2.33 14.69
CA ARG A 83 7.89 -3.79 14.69
C ARG A 83 8.61 -4.41 15.88
N THR A 84 9.88 -4.02 16.09
CA THR A 84 10.72 -4.53 17.17
C THR A 84 10.20 -4.11 18.55
N LYS A 85 9.90 -2.82 18.72
CA LYS A 85 9.40 -2.24 19.98
C LYS A 85 8.12 -2.91 20.46
N ASN A 86 7.22 -3.26 19.54
CA ASN A 86 5.93 -3.87 19.85
C ASN A 86 5.93 -5.39 19.66
N ASN A 87 7.09 -6.01 19.45
CA ASN A 87 7.26 -7.45 19.25
C ASN A 87 6.34 -8.04 18.15
N LEU A 88 6.12 -7.29 17.07
CA LEU A 88 5.27 -7.72 15.95
C LEU A 88 6.04 -8.71 15.07
N GLN A 89 5.35 -9.75 14.60
CA GLN A 89 5.96 -10.90 13.92
C GLN A 89 5.69 -10.96 12.41
N PHE A 90 5.15 -9.90 11.81
CA PHE A 90 4.86 -9.90 10.38
C PHE A 90 6.14 -9.95 9.54
N LYS A 91 6.04 -10.64 8.40
CA LYS A 91 7.02 -10.59 7.32
C LYS A 91 6.93 -9.25 6.61
N MET A 92 8.06 -8.59 6.38
CA MET A 92 8.13 -7.36 5.60
C MET A 92 8.50 -7.68 4.15
N ILE A 93 7.60 -7.36 3.23
CA ILE A 93 7.75 -7.63 1.80
C ILE A 93 7.95 -6.29 1.08
N LEU A 94 9.00 -6.16 0.26
CA LEU A 94 9.18 -4.98 -0.58
C LEU A 94 8.16 -5.06 -1.73
N SER A 95 7.18 -4.16 -1.77
CA SER A 95 6.20 -4.09 -2.86
C SER A 95 6.63 -3.07 -3.91
N VAL A 96 6.71 -3.53 -5.16
CA VAL A 96 7.17 -2.74 -6.30
C VAL A 96 5.98 -2.47 -7.21
N LEU A 97 5.51 -1.22 -7.21
CA LEU A 97 4.49 -0.75 -8.14
C LEU A 97 5.10 -0.57 -9.53
N LEU A 98 4.73 -1.42 -10.48
CA LEU A 98 5.14 -1.21 -11.86
C LEU A 98 4.39 -0.02 -12.48
N PRO A 99 5.03 0.71 -13.41
CA PRO A 99 4.38 1.80 -14.13
C PRO A 99 3.19 1.29 -14.92
N THR A 100 2.14 2.08 -14.94
CA THR A 100 0.85 1.74 -15.51
C THR A 100 0.62 2.35 -16.90
N ASP A 101 1.33 3.44 -17.21
CA ASP A 101 1.37 4.03 -18.55
C ASP A 101 2.17 3.13 -19.51
N GLU A 102 1.55 2.77 -20.64
CA GLU A 102 2.13 1.86 -21.64
C GLU A 102 3.47 2.37 -22.19
N ASN A 103 3.58 3.66 -22.51
CA ASN A 103 4.83 4.22 -23.05
C ASN A 103 5.97 4.13 -22.02
N ASN A 104 5.64 4.40 -20.77
CA ASN A 104 6.57 4.31 -19.66
C ASN A 104 6.97 2.87 -19.39
N LEU A 105 6.04 1.92 -19.47
CA LEU A 105 6.30 0.50 -19.26
C LEU A 105 7.16 -0.10 -20.39
N ILE A 106 6.87 0.24 -21.64
CA ILE A 106 7.69 -0.10 -22.81
C ILE A 106 9.10 0.47 -22.63
N SER A 107 9.21 1.76 -22.30
CA SER A 107 10.49 2.41 -22.03
C SER A 107 11.24 1.79 -20.86
N PHE A 108 10.51 1.35 -19.83
CA PHE A 108 11.08 0.85 -18.59
C PHE A 108 11.70 -0.54 -18.78
N PHE A 109 10.98 -1.46 -19.44
CA PHE A 109 11.49 -2.80 -19.74
C PHE A 109 12.33 -2.87 -21.02
N ASN A 110 12.52 -1.72 -21.68
CA ASN A 110 13.13 -1.60 -23.00
C ASN A 110 12.52 -2.60 -24.00
N ILE A 111 11.19 -2.72 -23.98
CA ILE A 111 10.44 -3.59 -24.87
C ILE A 111 10.48 -2.91 -26.24
N ASN A 112 10.90 -3.63 -27.27
CA ASN A 112 10.65 -3.16 -28.62
C ASN A 112 9.14 -3.33 -28.87
N PRO A 113 8.38 -2.27 -29.18
CA PRO A 113 6.93 -2.37 -29.37
C PRO A 113 6.53 -3.38 -30.46
N ASN A 114 7.45 -3.70 -31.38
CA ASN A 114 7.25 -4.69 -32.44
C ASN A 114 7.72 -6.11 -32.08
N SER A 115 8.36 -6.31 -30.91
CA SER A 115 8.72 -7.63 -30.41
C SER A 115 8.37 -7.75 -28.93
N SER A 116 7.41 -8.62 -28.61
CA SER A 116 6.97 -8.98 -27.25
C SER A 116 8.04 -9.67 -26.39
N THR A 117 9.33 -9.45 -26.68
CA THR A 117 10.46 -10.14 -26.07
C THR A 117 11.15 -9.25 -25.06
N TYR A 118 11.02 -9.62 -23.79
CA TYR A 118 11.87 -9.11 -22.71
C TYR A 118 13.25 -9.74 -22.82
N ASN A 119 14.29 -8.92 -22.88
CA ASN A 119 15.67 -9.41 -22.77
C ASN A 119 16.17 -9.21 -21.31
N PRO A 120 16.17 -10.28 -20.48
CA PRO A 120 16.65 -10.19 -19.09
C PRO A 120 18.14 -9.87 -18.99
N SER A 121 18.90 -10.18 -20.05
CA SER A 121 20.34 -9.96 -20.12
C SER A 121 20.69 -8.55 -20.61
N SER A 122 19.71 -7.73 -21.01
CA SER A 122 19.99 -6.34 -21.32
C SER A 122 20.51 -5.63 -20.06
N ASN A 123 21.56 -4.82 -20.20
CA ASN A 123 22.19 -4.12 -19.09
C ASN A 123 21.16 -3.37 -18.19
N PRO A 124 20.19 -2.59 -18.72
CA PRO A 124 19.23 -1.90 -17.87
C PRO A 124 18.31 -2.86 -17.08
N ASN A 125 17.83 -3.94 -17.70
CA ASN A 125 16.93 -4.90 -17.06
C ASN A 125 17.64 -5.69 -15.94
N SER A 126 18.84 -6.20 -16.23
CA SER A 126 19.65 -6.92 -15.24
C SER A 126 20.05 -6.00 -14.08
N ARG A 127 20.46 -4.76 -14.37
CA ARG A 127 20.78 -3.77 -13.34
C ARG A 127 19.58 -3.45 -12.45
N PHE A 128 18.41 -3.23 -13.04
CA PHE A 128 17.19 -2.96 -12.29
C PHE A 128 16.83 -4.11 -11.34
N VAL A 129 16.84 -5.36 -11.83
CA VAL A 129 16.62 -6.54 -10.98
C VAL A 129 17.65 -6.61 -9.87
N ASN A 130 18.94 -6.44 -10.18
CA ASN A 130 20.01 -6.50 -9.18
C ASN A 130 19.87 -5.40 -8.11
N ASP A 131 19.44 -4.20 -8.48
CA ASP A 131 19.18 -3.11 -7.54
C ASP A 131 18.01 -3.45 -6.59
N LEU A 132 16.91 -4.01 -7.09
CA LEU A 132 15.80 -4.47 -6.25
C LEU A 132 16.23 -5.59 -5.28
N ILE A 133 16.97 -6.59 -5.77
CA ILE A 133 17.51 -7.68 -4.96
C ILE A 133 18.48 -7.14 -3.90
N SER A 134 19.31 -6.15 -4.26
CA SER A 134 20.20 -5.47 -3.32
C SER A 134 19.44 -4.76 -2.21
N ILE A 135 18.34 -4.07 -2.51
CA ILE A 135 17.48 -3.45 -1.50
C ILE A 135 16.90 -4.50 -0.55
N VAL A 136 16.34 -5.59 -1.10
CA VAL A 136 15.76 -6.69 -0.32
C VAL A 136 16.79 -7.30 0.64
N ASN A 137 17.99 -7.61 0.13
CA ASN A 137 19.03 -8.27 0.90
C ASN A 137 19.68 -7.32 1.93
N THR A 138 20.01 -6.09 1.53
CA THR A 138 20.71 -5.12 2.39
C THR A 138 19.85 -4.66 3.55
N ASN A 139 18.55 -4.49 3.32
CA ASN A 139 17.64 -4.00 4.36
C ASN A 139 16.98 -5.15 5.13
N GLY A 140 17.14 -6.41 4.72
CA GLY A 140 16.55 -7.54 5.43
C GLY A 140 15.05 -7.67 5.23
N PHE A 141 14.54 -7.38 4.03
CA PHE A 141 13.18 -7.75 3.66
C PHE A 141 13.06 -9.29 3.57
N ASP A 142 11.88 -9.80 3.90
CA ASP A 142 11.54 -11.22 3.88
C ASP A 142 11.14 -11.71 2.49
N GLY A 143 10.96 -10.78 1.54
CA GLY A 143 10.54 -11.09 0.18
C GLY A 143 10.26 -9.85 -0.66
N MET A 144 9.66 -10.10 -1.82
CA MET A 144 9.26 -9.10 -2.80
C MET A 144 7.83 -9.38 -3.30
N ASP A 145 7.06 -8.32 -3.47
CA ASP A 145 5.76 -8.30 -4.13
C ASP A 145 5.88 -7.47 -5.40
N ILE A 146 5.51 -8.03 -6.54
CA ILE A 146 5.47 -7.29 -7.80
C ILE A 146 4.03 -6.98 -8.15
N ASP A 147 3.69 -5.70 -8.16
CA ASP A 147 2.35 -5.25 -8.48
C ASP A 147 2.18 -5.11 -9.99
N TYR A 148 1.32 -5.97 -10.56
CA TYR A 148 1.05 -6.02 -11.98
C TYR A 148 0.29 -4.75 -12.40
N PRO A 149 0.76 -4.05 -13.45
CA PRO A 149 0.26 -2.72 -13.78
C PRO A 149 -1.14 -2.73 -14.42
N TYR A 150 -1.53 -3.81 -15.09
CA TYR A 150 -2.80 -3.90 -15.81
C TYR A 150 -3.84 -4.69 -15.03
N LYS A 151 -4.35 -4.08 -13.96
CA LYS A 151 -5.38 -4.68 -13.10
C LYS A 151 -6.77 -4.66 -13.70
N LEU A 152 -6.97 -3.74 -14.66
CA LEU A 152 -8.19 -3.54 -15.43
C LEU A 152 -7.97 -4.05 -16.87
N PRO A 153 -9.04 -4.39 -17.62
CA PRO A 153 -8.93 -4.99 -18.96
C PRO A 153 -8.49 -4.01 -20.05
N CYS A 154 -7.86 -2.89 -19.70
CA CYS A 154 -7.42 -1.86 -20.63
C CYS A 154 -5.90 -1.85 -20.87
N GLY A 155 -5.19 -2.89 -20.41
CA GLY A 155 -3.76 -3.05 -20.67
C GLY A 155 -3.46 -3.49 -22.12
N PRO A 156 -2.22 -3.26 -22.61
CA PRO A 156 -1.78 -3.75 -23.89
C PRO A 156 -1.77 -5.28 -23.90
N SER A 157 -2.23 -5.85 -25.01
CA SER A 157 -2.08 -7.28 -25.24
C SER A 157 -0.60 -7.65 -25.33
N GLY A 158 -0.21 -8.77 -24.74
CA GLY A 158 1.15 -9.31 -24.88
C GLY A 158 2.18 -8.80 -23.85
N PHE A 159 1.77 -8.13 -22.77
CA PHE A 159 2.69 -7.84 -21.66
C PHE A 159 2.99 -9.06 -20.77
N ASP A 160 2.11 -10.05 -20.72
CA ASP A 160 2.27 -11.23 -19.85
C ASP A 160 3.59 -11.99 -20.07
N PRO A 161 4.07 -12.26 -21.30
CA PRO A 161 5.37 -12.89 -21.51
C PRO A 161 6.56 -12.05 -20.97
N VAL A 162 6.48 -10.72 -21.10
CA VAL A 162 7.49 -9.80 -20.57
C VAL A 162 7.50 -9.85 -19.04
N PHE A 163 6.32 -9.76 -18.44
CA PHE A 163 6.15 -9.87 -17.00
C PHE A 163 6.63 -11.22 -16.46
N SER A 164 6.27 -12.31 -17.14
CA SER A 164 6.72 -13.66 -16.81
C SER A 164 8.25 -13.76 -16.82
N ALA A 165 8.94 -13.23 -17.83
CA ALA A 165 10.39 -13.29 -17.93
C ALA A 165 11.10 -12.38 -16.91
N PHE A 166 10.48 -11.26 -16.55
CA PHE A 166 10.92 -10.40 -15.45
C PHE A 166 10.83 -11.13 -14.10
N LEU A 167 9.71 -11.80 -13.81
CA LEU A 167 9.55 -12.61 -12.61
C LEU A 167 10.54 -13.77 -12.54
N THR A 168 10.83 -14.45 -13.66
CA THR A 168 11.89 -15.46 -13.72
C THR A 168 13.24 -14.89 -13.26
N SER A 169 13.54 -13.67 -13.69
CA SER A 169 14.81 -13.01 -13.39
C SER A 169 14.93 -12.63 -11.92
N ILE A 170 13.81 -12.23 -11.29
CA ILE A 170 13.73 -12.00 -9.85
C ILE A 170 13.87 -13.32 -9.11
N ALA A 171 13.03 -14.33 -9.41
CA ALA A 171 13.02 -15.62 -8.72
C ALA A 171 14.41 -16.27 -8.70
N ALA A 172 15.14 -16.22 -9.82
CA ALA A 172 16.50 -16.78 -9.91
C ALA A 172 17.55 -16.09 -9.01
N ARG A 173 17.29 -14.85 -8.55
CA ARG A 173 18.22 -14.04 -7.74
C ARG A 173 17.73 -13.77 -6.32
N LEU A 174 16.44 -13.94 -6.07
CA LEU A 174 15.79 -13.66 -4.79
C LEU A 174 16.15 -14.69 -3.71
N GLY A 175 16.54 -15.91 -4.13
CA GLY A 175 16.97 -16.97 -3.23
C GLY A 175 15.80 -17.70 -2.58
N ASP A 176 15.86 -17.90 -1.27
CA ASP A 176 14.83 -18.55 -0.44
C ASP A 176 13.78 -17.57 0.12
N LYS A 177 13.87 -16.29 -0.26
CA LYS A 177 12.91 -15.25 0.16
C LYS A 177 11.61 -15.35 -0.62
N SER A 178 10.55 -14.78 -0.03
CA SER A 178 9.21 -14.88 -0.58
C SER A 178 9.06 -14.07 -1.87
N LEU A 179 8.46 -14.65 -2.90
CA LEU A 179 8.05 -13.93 -4.11
C LEU A 179 6.53 -13.98 -4.23
N THR A 180 5.92 -12.82 -4.30
CA THR A 180 4.47 -12.65 -4.39
C THR A 180 4.14 -11.73 -5.54
N ILE A 181 2.90 -11.78 -6.01
CA ILE A 181 2.41 -10.83 -7.00
C ILE A 181 1.08 -10.23 -6.55
N THR A 182 0.86 -8.99 -6.93
CA THR A 182 -0.43 -8.32 -6.82
C THR A 182 -1.00 -8.16 -8.21
N ALA A 183 -2.25 -8.56 -8.42
CA ALA A 183 -2.88 -8.59 -9.73
C ALA A 183 -4.34 -8.18 -9.66
N GLY A 184 -4.94 -7.87 -10.80
CA GLY A 184 -6.33 -7.48 -10.89
C GLY A 184 -7.27 -8.64 -11.18
N GLN A 185 -8.32 -8.32 -11.93
CA GLN A 185 -9.46 -9.21 -12.15
C GLN A 185 -9.14 -10.39 -13.06
N TYR A 186 -8.20 -10.21 -13.98
CA TYR A 186 -7.89 -11.17 -15.03
C TYR A 186 -6.61 -11.92 -14.69
N PRO A 187 -6.60 -13.26 -14.84
CA PRO A 187 -5.37 -14.04 -14.72
C PRO A 187 -4.31 -13.57 -15.69
N ILE A 188 -3.07 -13.58 -15.22
CA ILE A 188 -1.90 -13.28 -16.04
C ILE A 188 -1.50 -14.57 -16.75
N ASN A 189 -1.39 -14.56 -18.08
CA ASN A 189 -1.02 -15.75 -18.83
C ASN A 189 0.48 -16.04 -18.71
N MET A 190 0.86 -16.75 -17.64
CA MET A 190 2.24 -17.17 -17.34
C MET A 190 2.36 -18.69 -17.34
N THR A 191 3.58 -19.19 -17.52
CA THR A 191 3.85 -20.65 -17.45
C THR A 191 3.71 -21.17 -16.02
N ASP A 192 3.30 -22.44 -15.87
CA ASP A 192 3.20 -23.13 -14.57
C ASP A 192 4.48 -23.04 -13.73
N THR A 193 5.64 -23.04 -14.39
CA THR A 193 6.95 -22.88 -13.75
C THR A 193 7.04 -21.56 -12.97
N ILE A 194 6.49 -20.46 -13.49
CA ILE A 194 6.52 -19.18 -12.77
C ILE A 194 5.59 -19.20 -11.57
N TYR A 195 4.39 -19.75 -11.71
CA TYR A 195 3.47 -19.93 -10.59
C TYR A 195 4.02 -20.86 -9.49
N SER A 196 4.99 -21.72 -9.82
CA SER A 196 5.73 -22.50 -8.82
C SER A 196 6.67 -21.67 -7.96
N TYR A 197 7.22 -20.56 -8.48
CA TYR A 197 8.06 -19.61 -7.73
C TYR A 197 7.24 -18.61 -6.91
N ILE A 198 5.97 -18.40 -7.26
CA ILE A 198 5.08 -17.47 -6.54
C ILE A 198 4.49 -18.17 -5.31
N ASP A 199 4.70 -17.59 -4.13
CA ASP A 199 4.13 -18.09 -2.87
C ASP A 199 2.61 -17.92 -2.83
N PHE A 200 2.14 -16.72 -3.15
CA PHE A 200 0.73 -16.38 -3.25
C PHE A 200 0.47 -15.17 -4.16
N VAL A 201 -0.77 -15.03 -4.60
CA VAL A 201 -1.25 -13.96 -5.48
C VAL A 201 -2.30 -13.12 -4.75
N ASN A 202 -2.05 -11.82 -4.62
CA ASN A 202 -3.01 -10.85 -4.08
C ASN A 202 -3.93 -10.35 -5.19
N ILE A 203 -5.18 -10.82 -5.19
CA ILE A 203 -6.18 -10.47 -6.21
C ILE A 203 -6.94 -9.22 -5.76
N GLN A 204 -6.68 -8.09 -6.40
CA GLN A 204 -7.41 -6.84 -6.17
C GLN A 204 -8.80 -6.92 -6.81
N ALA A 205 -9.74 -7.53 -6.10
CA ALA A 205 -11.12 -7.72 -6.53
C ALA A 205 -12.03 -6.55 -6.14
N PHE A 206 -11.50 -5.33 -6.24
CA PHE A 206 -12.19 -4.07 -5.99
C PHE A 206 -12.05 -3.15 -7.21
N HIS A 207 -12.75 -2.02 -7.21
CA HIS A 207 -12.81 -1.07 -8.35
C HIS A 207 -13.37 -1.71 -9.63
N LEU A 208 -14.22 -2.73 -9.50
CA LEU A 208 -14.62 -3.58 -10.62
C LEU A 208 -15.48 -2.86 -11.68
N ASN A 209 -16.13 -1.76 -11.31
CA ASN A 209 -17.20 -1.16 -12.11
C ASN A 209 -17.14 0.36 -12.14
N ILE A 210 -15.94 0.94 -12.15
CA ILE A 210 -15.81 2.36 -12.45
C ILE A 210 -16.56 2.60 -13.77
N ASN A 211 -17.64 3.39 -13.74
CA ASN A 211 -18.58 3.70 -14.84
C ASN A 211 -19.77 2.76 -15.11
N ASP A 212 -19.95 1.64 -14.41
CA ASP A 212 -21.15 0.79 -14.58
C ASP A 212 -22.09 0.86 -13.36
N THR A 213 -21.72 1.60 -12.31
CA THR A 213 -22.54 1.88 -11.10
C THR A 213 -23.06 0.64 -10.38
N THR A 214 -22.49 -0.52 -10.70
CA THR A 214 -22.72 -1.79 -10.04
C THR A 214 -21.72 -1.97 -8.90
N THR A 215 -22.01 -2.88 -7.97
CA THR A 215 -21.22 -3.06 -6.73
C THR A 215 -19.72 -3.27 -6.99
N SER A 216 -18.88 -2.37 -6.47
CA SER A 216 -17.44 -2.31 -6.75
C SER A 216 -16.65 -3.55 -6.31
N ALA A 217 -17.10 -4.29 -5.30
CA ALA A 217 -16.43 -5.48 -4.75
C ALA A 217 -17.42 -6.54 -4.24
N GLY A 218 -18.57 -6.67 -4.92
CA GLY A 218 -19.63 -7.60 -4.53
C GLY A 218 -19.21 -9.06 -4.60
N ILE A 219 -19.72 -9.90 -3.67
CA ILE A 219 -19.32 -11.31 -3.55
C ILE A 219 -19.63 -12.14 -4.81
N ASN A 220 -20.71 -11.79 -5.52
CA ASN A 220 -21.09 -12.37 -6.80
C ASN A 220 -20.05 -12.11 -7.90
N LYS A 221 -19.36 -10.95 -7.86
CA LYS A 221 -18.28 -10.62 -8.80
C LYS A 221 -16.96 -11.24 -8.37
N ILE A 222 -16.68 -11.27 -7.07
CA ILE A 222 -15.50 -11.94 -6.51
C ILE A 222 -15.42 -13.40 -6.98
N SER A 223 -16.54 -14.14 -6.95
CA SER A 223 -16.55 -15.52 -7.46
C SER A 223 -16.23 -15.63 -8.95
N GLN A 224 -16.73 -14.68 -9.75
CA GLN A 224 -16.47 -14.63 -11.20
C GLN A 224 -15.02 -14.29 -11.52
N ILE A 225 -14.36 -13.50 -10.67
CA ILE A 225 -12.94 -13.13 -10.80
C ILE A 225 -12.05 -14.30 -10.37
N LEU A 226 -12.32 -14.89 -9.21
CA LEU A 226 -11.45 -15.91 -8.64
C LEU A 226 -11.56 -17.26 -9.36
N SER A 227 -12.69 -17.56 -10.03
CA SER A 227 -12.89 -18.81 -10.76
C SER A 227 -11.87 -18.99 -11.91
N PRO A 228 -11.67 -18.01 -12.82
CA PRO A 228 -10.58 -18.06 -13.80
C PRO A 228 -9.20 -18.19 -13.18
N TRP A 229 -8.89 -17.43 -12.13
CA TRP A 229 -7.59 -17.51 -11.45
C TRP A 229 -7.28 -18.90 -10.92
N ASN A 230 -8.28 -19.62 -10.43
CA ASN A 230 -8.11 -20.99 -9.91
C ASN A 230 -7.64 -22.01 -10.97
N SER A 231 -7.81 -21.70 -12.27
CA SER A 231 -7.28 -22.53 -13.34
C SER A 231 -5.75 -22.39 -13.53
N PHE A 232 -5.15 -21.31 -13.00
CA PHE A 232 -3.71 -21.05 -13.07
C PHE A 232 -3.02 -21.24 -11.71
N VAL A 233 -3.71 -20.88 -10.62
CA VAL A 233 -3.17 -20.89 -9.26
C VAL A 233 -4.21 -21.46 -8.32
N ASN A 234 -3.87 -22.51 -7.58
CA ASN A 234 -4.78 -23.11 -6.59
C ASN A 234 -5.30 -22.05 -5.61
N TYR A 235 -6.59 -22.12 -5.24
CA TYR A 235 -7.19 -21.29 -4.20
C TYR A 235 -6.34 -21.14 -2.92
N SER A 236 -5.63 -22.19 -2.50
CA SER A 236 -4.75 -22.12 -1.33
C SER A 236 -3.57 -21.14 -1.46
N LYS A 237 -3.32 -20.59 -2.64
CA LYS A 237 -2.34 -19.54 -2.94
C LYS A 237 -3.00 -18.22 -3.34
N LEU A 238 -4.32 -18.15 -3.46
CA LEU A 238 -5.04 -16.92 -3.81
C LEU A 238 -5.44 -16.16 -2.55
N VAL A 239 -5.13 -14.86 -2.53
CA VAL A 239 -5.52 -13.92 -1.48
C VAL A 239 -6.57 -12.98 -2.03
N LEU A 240 -7.69 -12.85 -1.31
CA LEU A 240 -8.73 -11.90 -1.68
C LEU A 240 -8.32 -10.49 -1.23
N GLY A 241 -8.06 -9.59 -2.17
CA GLY A 241 -7.85 -8.17 -1.90
C GLY A 241 -9.16 -7.44 -1.62
N VAL A 242 -9.15 -6.62 -0.58
CA VAL A 242 -10.22 -5.69 -0.18
C VAL A 242 -9.63 -4.30 0.06
N GLU A 243 -10.49 -3.30 0.02
CA GLU A 243 -10.11 -1.90 0.25
C GLU A 243 -10.92 -1.33 1.41
N PHE A 244 -10.24 -0.63 2.34
CA PHE A 244 -10.89 0.01 3.48
C PHE A 244 -11.37 1.41 3.12
N GLY A 245 -12.30 1.44 2.20
CA GLY A 245 -12.92 2.67 1.75
C GLY A 245 -13.99 2.39 0.71
N GLY A 246 -14.31 3.42 -0.06
CA GLY A 246 -15.27 3.33 -1.12
C GLY A 246 -15.01 4.33 -2.24
N ILE A 247 -15.37 3.91 -3.45
CA ILE A 247 -15.40 4.80 -4.62
C ILE A 247 -16.73 5.55 -4.57
N VAL A 248 -16.65 6.87 -4.63
CA VAL A 248 -17.77 7.78 -4.84
C VAL A 248 -17.86 8.12 -6.31
N GLU A 249 -19.00 7.78 -6.92
CA GLU A 249 -19.33 8.13 -8.29
C GLU A 249 -20.42 9.21 -8.30
N VAL A 250 -20.32 10.15 -9.25
CA VAL A 250 -21.42 11.06 -9.57
C VAL A 250 -22.29 10.39 -10.61
N VAL A 251 -23.58 10.32 -10.35
CA VAL A 251 -24.55 9.74 -11.28
C VAL A 251 -25.62 10.74 -11.67
N SER A 252 -26.04 10.72 -12.94
CA SER A 252 -27.20 11.50 -13.39
C SER A 252 -28.49 10.81 -12.95
N ASP A 253 -29.37 11.59 -12.33
CA ASP A 253 -30.68 11.12 -11.86
C ASP A 253 -31.71 11.28 -13.00
N ASP A 254 -31.63 10.45 -14.04
CA ASP A 254 -32.57 10.50 -15.18
C ASP A 254 -34.00 10.11 -14.76
N SER A 255 -34.17 9.53 -13.56
CA SER A 255 -35.45 9.15 -12.98
C SER A 255 -35.49 9.58 -11.52
N ASN A 256 -36.56 10.22 -11.04
CA ASN A 256 -36.77 10.64 -9.63
C ASN A 256 -36.73 9.49 -8.58
N SER A 257 -36.11 8.36 -8.86
CA SER A 257 -36.22 7.15 -8.08
C SER A 257 -34.96 6.32 -8.10
N ILE A 258 -33.87 6.84 -7.52
CA ILE A 258 -32.86 5.96 -6.93
C ILE A 258 -33.51 5.25 -5.74
N LYS A 259 -34.28 4.19 -6.06
CA LYS A 259 -35.00 3.34 -5.10
C LYS A 259 -34.01 2.39 -4.43
N SER A 260 -34.49 1.68 -3.40
CA SER A 260 -33.84 0.55 -2.71
C SER A 260 -33.33 -0.61 -3.59
N ASN A 261 -33.37 -0.47 -4.91
CA ASN A 261 -32.97 -1.45 -5.90
C ASN A 261 -31.92 -0.83 -6.85
N ILE A 262 -30.84 -0.29 -6.28
CA ILE A 262 -29.76 0.35 -7.04
C ILE A 262 -29.09 -0.62 -8.03
N GLU A 263 -29.06 -1.92 -7.68
CA GLU A 263 -28.49 -2.99 -8.50
C GLU A 263 -29.15 -3.16 -9.88
N ASN A 264 -30.43 -2.77 -10.01
CA ASN A 264 -31.18 -2.88 -11.25
C ASN A 264 -31.30 -1.53 -11.97
N GLN A 265 -30.69 -0.48 -11.43
CA GLN A 265 -30.70 0.84 -12.05
C GLN A 265 -29.43 0.99 -12.86
N LYS A 266 -29.61 1.33 -14.15
CA LYS A 266 -28.51 1.80 -14.99
C LYS A 266 -28.24 3.25 -14.62
N LEU A 267 -27.47 3.47 -13.56
CA LEU A 267 -27.03 4.82 -13.26
C LEU A 267 -25.93 5.17 -14.27
N ARG A 268 -26.01 6.39 -14.82
CA ARG A 268 -25.02 6.85 -15.79
C ARG A 268 -23.98 7.65 -15.03
N PRO A 269 -22.69 7.24 -15.05
CA PRO A 269 -21.63 8.05 -14.47
C PRO A 269 -21.58 9.40 -15.21
N VAL A 270 -21.45 10.48 -14.46
CA VAL A 270 -21.23 11.80 -15.03
C VAL A 270 -19.75 11.91 -15.38
N ASN A 271 -19.44 11.84 -16.68
CA ASN A 271 -18.07 12.01 -17.15
C ASN A 271 -17.75 13.50 -17.30
N ASP A 272 -17.44 14.15 -16.17
CA ASP A 272 -17.03 15.56 -16.12
C ASP A 272 -15.59 15.64 -15.57
N PRO A 273 -14.57 15.81 -16.44
CA PRO A 273 -13.16 15.81 -16.02
C PRO A 273 -12.79 17.00 -15.13
N ASN A 274 -13.64 18.04 -15.10
CA ASN A 274 -13.44 19.22 -14.25
C ASN A 274 -14.21 19.11 -12.93
N PHE A 275 -14.90 17.99 -12.68
CA PHE A 275 -15.67 17.83 -11.48
C PHE A 275 -14.78 17.70 -10.25
N ASN A 276 -14.92 18.64 -9.32
CA ASN A 276 -14.24 18.59 -8.04
C ASN A 276 -15.14 17.96 -6.99
N PHE A 277 -14.73 16.82 -6.44
CA PHE A 277 -15.47 16.18 -5.35
C PHE A 277 -15.25 16.94 -4.04
N PRO A 278 -16.32 17.38 -3.37
CA PRO A 278 -16.20 18.15 -2.12
C PRO A 278 -15.60 17.35 -0.95
N PHE A 279 -15.52 16.02 -1.06
CA PHE A 279 -15.11 15.13 0.02
C PHE A 279 -13.93 14.21 -0.35
N SER A 280 -13.33 14.34 -1.54
CA SER A 280 -12.26 13.42 -1.95
C SER A 280 -10.96 13.67 -1.19
N ASN A 281 -10.37 12.58 -0.69
CA ASN A 281 -9.02 12.63 -0.13
C ASN A 281 -7.95 12.44 -1.21
N GLU A 282 -8.31 11.87 -2.36
CA GLU A 282 -7.34 11.36 -3.32
C GLU A 282 -7.93 11.29 -4.72
N GLN A 283 -7.20 11.82 -5.70
CA GLN A 283 -7.45 11.51 -7.11
C GLN A 283 -6.78 10.16 -7.40
N ILE A 284 -7.57 9.18 -7.81
CA ILE A 284 -7.01 7.92 -8.29
C ILE A 284 -6.75 8.07 -9.79
N PRO A 285 -5.51 7.86 -10.26
CA PRO A 285 -5.19 7.93 -11.68
C PRO A 285 -6.00 6.89 -12.44
N ASP A 286 -6.83 7.33 -13.37
CA ASP A 286 -7.58 6.43 -14.22
C ASP A 286 -6.78 6.02 -15.44
N LEU A 287 -6.27 4.80 -15.41
CA LEU A 287 -5.47 4.22 -16.50
C LEU A 287 -6.28 3.99 -17.76
N CYS A 288 -7.60 3.85 -17.62
CA CYS A 288 -8.49 3.60 -18.74
C CYS A 288 -9.31 4.86 -19.11
N LYS A 289 -8.98 6.02 -18.52
CA LYS A 289 -9.72 7.29 -18.69
C LYS A 289 -11.21 7.19 -18.32
N PHE A 290 -11.57 6.33 -17.37
CA PHE A 290 -12.90 6.35 -16.76
C PHE A 290 -13.09 7.63 -15.91
N SER A 291 -14.35 7.88 -15.54
CA SER A 291 -14.91 9.20 -15.20
C SER A 291 -14.28 9.87 -13.96
N SER A 292 -14.78 11.06 -13.60
CA SER A 292 -14.49 11.65 -12.29
C SER A 292 -15.11 10.78 -11.19
N TYR A 293 -14.27 10.05 -10.46
CA TYR A 293 -14.61 9.41 -9.20
C TYR A 293 -13.72 9.94 -8.07
N ALA A 294 -14.19 9.78 -6.84
CA ALA A 294 -13.44 10.09 -5.63
C ALA A 294 -13.29 8.86 -4.76
N TYR A 295 -12.26 8.89 -3.91
CA TYR A 295 -12.06 7.88 -2.90
C TYR A 295 -12.33 8.44 -1.51
N LEU A 296 -13.09 7.69 -0.71
CA LEU A 296 -13.28 7.93 0.71
C LEU A 296 -12.71 6.76 1.51
N SER A 297 -11.83 7.06 2.47
CA SER A 297 -11.38 6.07 3.46
C SER A 297 -12.52 5.62 4.36
N TRP A 298 -12.36 4.46 5.02
CA TRP A 298 -13.30 4.01 6.05
C TRP A 298 -13.47 5.04 7.15
N GLU A 299 -12.39 5.71 7.60
CA GLU A 299 -12.48 6.78 8.61
C GLU A 299 -13.47 7.89 8.18
N ASN A 300 -13.40 8.33 6.92
CA ASN A 300 -14.28 9.36 6.40
C ASN A 300 -15.70 8.83 6.18
N LEU A 301 -15.86 7.64 5.59
CA LEU A 301 -17.17 7.01 5.38
C LEU A 301 -17.91 6.80 6.69
N ASN A 302 -17.22 6.31 7.71
CA ASN A 302 -17.78 6.08 9.03
C ASN A 302 -18.23 7.38 9.71
N SER A 303 -17.62 8.52 9.38
CA SER A 303 -18.09 9.83 9.86
C SER A 303 -19.38 10.32 9.17
N LEU A 304 -19.68 9.82 7.96
CA LEU A 304 -20.92 10.13 7.23
C LEU A 304 -22.10 9.27 7.71
N LEU A 305 -21.81 8.08 8.21
CA LEU A 305 -22.74 7.21 8.92
C LEU A 305 -23.01 7.83 10.31
N SER A 306 -24.28 8.07 10.66
CA SER A 306 -24.65 8.74 11.91
C SER A 306 -23.93 8.16 13.14
N PRO A 307 -23.59 8.97 14.17
CA PRO A 307 -22.59 8.64 15.21
C PRO A 307 -22.94 7.50 16.19
N SER A 308 -24.01 6.75 15.97
CA SER A 308 -24.26 5.55 16.76
C SER A 308 -23.34 4.44 16.28
N SER A 309 -22.39 4.08 17.14
CA SER A 309 -21.28 3.11 17.03
C SER A 309 -21.61 1.68 16.56
N CYS A 310 -22.81 1.45 16.08
CA CYS A 310 -23.15 0.34 15.21
C CYS A 310 -24.52 0.66 14.59
N PRO A 311 -24.72 0.53 13.27
CA PRO A 311 -26.02 0.75 12.65
C PRO A 311 -26.99 -0.40 12.99
N THR A 312 -27.40 -0.52 14.26
CA THR A 312 -28.39 -1.52 14.70
C THR A 312 -29.80 -1.16 14.23
N ASN A 313 -30.04 0.11 13.89
CA ASN A 313 -31.21 0.60 13.18
C ASN A 313 -30.74 1.49 12.02
N LEU A 314 -30.49 0.86 10.86
CA LEU A 314 -30.05 1.49 9.61
C LEU A 314 -31.05 2.52 9.01
N THR A 315 -32.08 2.91 9.74
CA THR A 315 -33.05 3.94 9.31
C THR A 315 -32.62 5.35 9.67
N SER A 316 -31.61 5.55 10.53
CA SER A 316 -31.15 6.90 10.91
C SER A 316 -30.08 7.44 9.96
N SER A 317 -30.50 7.84 8.76
CA SER A 317 -29.72 8.68 7.86
C SER A 317 -29.24 9.94 8.60
N SER A 318 -27.96 10.30 8.47
CA SER A 318 -27.58 11.70 8.64
C SER A 318 -28.36 12.49 7.58
N SER A 319 -28.70 13.77 7.80
CA SER A 319 -29.71 14.48 6.99
C SER A 319 -29.40 14.59 5.48
N ALA A 320 -28.26 14.07 5.00
CA ALA A 320 -27.87 14.09 3.60
C ALA A 320 -27.56 12.71 2.96
N TRP A 321 -27.15 11.69 3.73
CA TRP A 321 -26.77 10.38 3.18
C TRP A 321 -27.74 9.27 3.59
N THR A 322 -28.20 8.51 2.59
CA THR A 322 -29.04 7.32 2.73
C THR A 322 -28.18 6.07 2.61
N TYR A 323 -28.24 5.18 3.59
CA TYR A 323 -27.63 3.86 3.51
C TYR A 323 -28.52 2.90 2.72
N GLY A 324 -27.91 2.02 1.93
CA GLY A 324 -28.57 0.83 1.41
C GLY A 324 -27.63 -0.38 1.36
N PHE A 325 -28.20 -1.56 1.09
CA PHE A 325 -27.44 -2.80 1.03
C PHE A 325 -27.92 -3.68 -0.14
N VAL A 326 -26.99 -4.03 -1.02
CA VAL A 326 -27.25 -4.87 -2.19
C VAL A 326 -27.15 -6.35 -1.77
N SER A 327 -28.30 -6.98 -1.56
CA SER A 327 -28.41 -8.25 -0.83
C SER A 327 -27.79 -9.47 -1.53
N ASN A 328 -27.77 -9.52 -2.86
CA ASN A 328 -27.13 -10.58 -3.66
C ASN A 328 -25.60 -10.41 -3.71
N ALA A 329 -25.11 -9.17 -3.79
CA ALA A 329 -23.71 -8.82 -3.83
C ALA A 329 -23.08 -8.74 -2.44
N LYS A 330 -23.89 -8.70 -1.38
CA LYS A 330 -23.45 -8.51 0.00
C LYS A 330 -22.59 -7.25 0.17
N GLN A 331 -23.00 -6.15 -0.47
CA GLN A 331 -22.24 -4.90 -0.49
C GLN A 331 -23.12 -3.74 -0.01
N PRO A 332 -22.67 -2.93 0.97
CA PRO A 332 -23.36 -1.71 1.33
C PRO A 332 -23.09 -0.61 0.30
N TYR A 333 -23.95 0.40 0.30
CA TYR A 333 -23.73 1.64 -0.41
C TYR A 333 -24.28 2.84 0.38
N LEU A 334 -23.69 4.00 0.12
CA LEU A 334 -24.22 5.29 0.54
C LEU A 334 -24.73 6.05 -0.67
N TYR A 335 -25.82 6.79 -0.48
CA TYR A 335 -26.47 7.58 -1.52
C TYR A 335 -26.79 8.98 -1.00
N GLN A 336 -26.38 10.02 -1.71
CA GLN A 336 -26.75 11.41 -1.41
C GLN A 336 -27.31 12.08 -2.66
N ARG A 337 -28.52 12.62 -2.53
CA ARG A 337 -29.11 13.48 -3.56
C ARG A 337 -28.67 14.92 -3.34
N GLN A 338 -28.11 15.57 -4.37
CA GLN A 338 -27.81 16.99 -4.29
C GLN A 338 -29.09 17.78 -4.61
N ASN A 339 -29.64 18.47 -3.61
CA ASN A 339 -30.74 19.41 -3.79
C ASN A 339 -30.19 20.68 -4.45
N SER A 340 -30.01 20.66 -5.78
CA SER A 340 -29.74 21.85 -6.57
C SER A 340 -31.01 22.33 -7.23
N SER A 341 -31.24 23.65 -7.23
CA SER A 341 -32.27 24.30 -8.05
C SER A 341 -31.95 24.23 -9.55
N ASP A 342 -30.72 23.87 -9.93
CA ASP A 342 -30.34 23.67 -11.33
C ASP A 342 -30.80 22.31 -11.85
N LEU A 343 -31.27 22.31 -13.10
CA LEU A 343 -31.83 21.18 -13.86
C LEU A 343 -30.90 19.96 -14.03
N SER A 344 -29.71 19.95 -13.45
CA SER A 344 -28.84 18.78 -13.36
C SER A 344 -28.80 18.28 -11.92
N SER A 345 -29.87 17.60 -11.49
CA SER A 345 -29.86 16.90 -10.20
C SER A 345 -28.79 15.82 -10.25
N ARG A 346 -27.66 16.09 -9.59
CA ARG A 346 -26.56 15.14 -9.41
C ARG A 346 -26.80 14.33 -8.15
N SER A 347 -26.43 13.06 -8.22
CA SER A 347 -26.45 12.17 -7.09
C SER A 347 -25.06 11.61 -6.86
N TYR A 348 -24.71 11.36 -5.61
CA TYR A 348 -23.49 10.67 -5.22
C TYR A 348 -23.84 9.27 -4.76
N VAL A 349 -23.12 8.28 -5.26
CA VAL A 349 -23.22 6.89 -4.81
C VAL A 349 -21.84 6.43 -4.39
N ALA A 350 -21.72 5.83 -3.21
CA ALA A 350 -20.48 5.25 -2.72
C ALA A 350 -20.68 3.77 -2.38
N PHE A 351 -19.97 2.87 -3.07
CA PHE A 351 -19.88 1.47 -2.67
C PHE A 351 -18.61 1.27 -1.85
N TYR A 352 -18.74 0.65 -0.68
CA TYR A 352 -17.66 0.56 0.32
C TYR A 352 -17.73 -0.73 1.12
N GLU A 353 -16.69 -1.03 1.91
CA GLU A 353 -16.69 -2.17 2.83
C GLU A 353 -17.21 -1.80 4.23
N ASP A 354 -18.10 -2.62 4.80
CA ASP A 354 -18.51 -2.57 6.20
C ASP A 354 -18.38 -3.96 6.86
N TYR A 355 -18.82 -4.08 8.12
CA TYR A 355 -18.81 -5.36 8.83
C TYR A 355 -19.60 -6.46 8.13
N LEU A 356 -20.72 -6.14 7.48
CA LEU A 356 -21.58 -7.11 6.79
C LEU A 356 -20.91 -7.64 5.52
N SER A 357 -20.35 -6.74 4.70
CA SER A 357 -19.67 -7.13 3.46
C SER A 357 -18.36 -7.88 3.75
N LEU A 358 -17.59 -7.44 4.75
CA LEU A 358 -16.39 -8.15 5.19
C LEU A 358 -16.72 -9.53 5.73
N ASN A 359 -17.77 -9.69 6.54
CA ASN A 359 -18.16 -11.01 7.04
C ASN A 359 -18.46 -11.98 5.88
N ALA A 360 -19.23 -11.53 4.89
CA ALA A 360 -19.53 -12.34 3.71
C ALA A 360 -18.27 -12.73 2.92
N LYS A 361 -17.30 -11.83 2.81
CA LYS A 361 -16.01 -12.08 2.16
C LYS A 361 -15.13 -13.06 2.96
N LEU A 362 -15.12 -12.96 4.29
CA LEU A 362 -14.41 -13.89 5.17
C LEU A 362 -15.01 -15.30 5.13
N ASP A 363 -16.33 -15.41 5.10
CA ASP A 363 -17.00 -16.70 4.89
C ASP A 363 -16.65 -17.29 3.51
N TYR A 364 -16.60 -16.47 2.47
CA TYR A 364 -16.17 -16.91 1.15
C TYR A 364 -14.70 -17.39 1.13
N ILE A 365 -13.79 -16.66 1.78
CA ILE A 365 -12.38 -17.05 1.96
C ILE A 365 -12.29 -18.44 2.58
N LYS A 366 -13.03 -18.67 3.67
CA LYS A 366 -13.06 -19.96 4.38
C LYS A 366 -13.62 -21.08 3.49
N ASN A 367 -14.79 -20.85 2.90
CA ASN A 367 -15.52 -21.87 2.15
C ASN A 367 -14.80 -22.31 0.87
N ASN A 368 -13.97 -21.44 0.29
CA ASN A 368 -13.16 -21.75 -0.89
C ASN A 368 -11.70 -22.07 -0.56
N ASN A 369 -11.34 -22.16 0.73
CA ASN A 369 -9.97 -22.42 1.19
C ASN A 369 -8.94 -21.45 0.56
N LEU A 370 -9.26 -20.16 0.54
CA LEU A 370 -8.33 -19.13 0.08
C LEU A 370 -7.15 -18.99 1.06
N PHE A 371 -5.99 -18.52 0.56
CA PHE A 371 -4.81 -18.29 1.38
C PHE A 371 -5.04 -17.23 2.45
N GLY A 372 -5.85 -16.21 2.16
CA GLY A 372 -6.11 -15.14 3.12
C GLY A 372 -6.83 -13.94 2.51
N ILE A 373 -6.70 -12.81 3.20
CA ILE A 373 -7.22 -11.50 2.81
C ILE A 373 -6.10 -10.46 2.76
N ALA A 374 -6.12 -9.59 1.76
CA ALA A 374 -5.21 -8.47 1.60
C ALA A 374 -5.96 -7.14 1.74
N ILE A 375 -5.41 -6.18 2.50
CA ILE A 375 -6.01 -4.85 2.70
C ILE A 375 -5.17 -3.80 1.96
N ALA A 376 -5.74 -3.22 0.91
CA ALA A 376 -5.17 -2.12 0.14
C ALA A 376 -5.90 -0.80 0.45
N ASP A 377 -5.39 0.10 1.28
CA ASP A 377 -4.23 0.00 2.15
C ASP A 377 -4.62 0.14 3.63
N ILE A 378 -3.77 -0.31 4.56
CA ILE A 378 -4.11 -0.38 6.00
C ILE A 378 -4.31 1.01 6.65
N THR A 379 -3.88 2.08 5.99
CA THR A 379 -3.97 3.44 6.53
C THR A 379 -5.33 4.08 6.30
N LYS A 380 -6.19 3.41 5.53
CA LYS A 380 -7.56 3.86 5.27
C LYS A 380 -8.57 3.36 6.31
N ASP A 381 -8.16 2.50 7.25
CA ASP A 381 -8.97 2.16 8.42
C ASP A 381 -9.16 3.38 9.34
N SER A 382 -10.05 3.25 10.30
CA SER A 382 -10.16 4.17 11.44
C SER A 382 -8.92 4.08 12.35
N LYS A 383 -8.69 5.12 13.16
CA LYS A 383 -7.62 5.15 14.17
C LYS A 383 -7.68 3.99 15.17
N ASP A 384 -8.87 3.49 15.44
CA ASP A 384 -9.13 2.36 16.34
C ASP A 384 -9.07 1.01 15.63
N LEU A 385 -8.66 0.98 14.36
CA LEU A 385 -8.53 -0.22 13.54
C LEU A 385 -9.83 -1.03 13.47
N GLN A 386 -10.99 -0.37 13.35
CA GLN A 386 -12.31 -1.01 13.40
C GLN A 386 -12.46 -2.18 12.43
N LEU A 387 -12.17 -1.99 11.13
CA LEU A 387 -12.34 -3.06 10.14
C LEU A 387 -11.26 -4.13 10.28
N THR A 388 -10.02 -3.73 10.59
CA THR A 388 -8.93 -4.68 10.87
C THR A 388 -9.26 -5.56 12.08
N ASN A 389 -9.67 -4.96 13.20
CA ASN A 389 -10.03 -5.67 14.42
C ASN A 389 -11.22 -6.60 14.19
N PHE A 390 -12.20 -6.16 13.37
CA PHE A 390 -13.26 -7.03 12.93
C PHE A 390 -12.71 -8.27 12.21
N ILE A 391 -11.88 -8.14 11.16
CA ILE A 391 -11.29 -9.30 10.46
C ILE A 391 -10.59 -10.27 11.42
N LEU A 392 -10.02 -9.76 12.52
CA LEU A 392 -9.30 -10.52 13.52
C LEU A 392 -10.18 -11.17 14.59
N GLY A 393 -11.50 -10.93 14.56
CA GLY A 393 -12.43 -11.38 15.59
C GLY A 393 -12.21 -10.67 16.92
N ILE A 394 -11.54 -9.52 16.92
CA ILE A 394 -11.36 -8.69 18.10
C ILE A 394 -12.63 -7.84 18.24
N PRO A 395 -13.43 -7.99 19.31
CA PRO A 395 -14.64 -7.22 19.47
C PRO A 395 -14.30 -5.73 19.49
N PRO A 396 -15.13 -4.87 18.87
CA PRO A 396 -14.91 -3.43 18.92
C PRO A 396 -14.83 -3.03 20.39
N SER A 397 -13.73 -2.40 20.78
CA SER A 397 -13.61 -1.83 22.12
C SER A 397 -14.82 -0.93 22.31
N PRO A 398 -15.66 -1.13 23.35
CA PRO A 398 -16.85 -0.33 23.54
C PRO A 398 -16.37 1.11 23.58
N SER A 399 -16.63 1.85 22.50
CA SER A 399 -16.03 3.15 22.26
C SER A 399 -16.28 3.93 23.53
N GLY A 400 -15.19 4.17 24.27
CA GLY A 400 -15.28 4.72 25.60
C GLY A 400 -16.06 6.00 25.40
N LYS A 401 -17.33 6.03 25.83
CA LYS A 401 -18.14 7.24 25.84
C LYS A 401 -17.20 8.21 26.48
N SER A 402 -16.68 9.15 25.69
CA SER A 402 -15.73 10.17 26.11
C SER A 402 -16.33 10.70 27.39
N GLY A 403 -15.78 10.18 28.49
CA GLY A 403 -16.34 10.38 29.80
C GLY A 403 -15.93 11.79 30.05
N LYS A 404 -16.79 12.72 29.65
CA LYS A 404 -16.67 14.14 29.96
C LYS A 404 -16.37 14.13 31.44
N SER A 405 -15.10 14.38 31.77
CA SER A 405 -14.55 14.14 33.10
C SER A 405 -15.38 14.95 34.06
N GLY A 406 -16.39 14.30 34.63
CA GLY A 406 -17.25 14.87 35.62
C GLY A 406 -16.40 14.87 36.85
N THR A 407 -15.84 16.04 37.17
CA THR A 407 -15.12 16.33 38.40
C THR A 407 -16.06 16.05 39.57
N THR A 408 -16.19 14.79 39.94
CA THR A 408 -16.94 14.38 41.12
C THR A 408 -15.92 14.38 42.24
N SER A 409 -15.80 15.54 42.89
CA SER A 409 -15.02 15.75 44.10
C SER A 409 -15.47 14.75 45.17
N THR A 410 -14.79 13.61 45.23
CA THR A 410 -14.97 12.61 46.28
C THR A 410 -13.72 12.69 47.14
N SER A 411 -13.89 13.30 48.31
CA SER A 411 -12.89 13.40 49.37
C SER A 411 -12.41 11.98 49.78
N SER A 412 -11.17 11.63 49.44
CA SER A 412 -10.53 10.42 49.98
C SER A 412 -9.81 10.74 51.30
N PRO A 413 -9.91 9.86 52.32
CA PRO A 413 -9.16 9.98 53.56
C PRO A 413 -7.68 9.58 53.37
N SER A 414 -6.82 10.16 54.19
CA SER A 414 -5.36 10.01 54.18
C SER A 414 -4.85 8.55 54.18
N PRO A 415 -3.80 8.23 53.41
CA PRO A 415 -3.20 6.91 53.43
C PRO A 415 -2.21 6.75 54.59
N ALA A 416 -2.28 5.59 55.25
CA ALA A 416 -1.32 5.12 56.22
C ALA A 416 0.00 4.71 55.54
N SER A 417 1.11 5.02 56.20
CA SER A 417 2.48 4.77 55.73
C SER A 417 2.88 3.31 55.85
N THR A 418 3.08 2.63 54.73
CA THR A 418 3.83 1.36 54.64
C THR A 418 5.14 1.58 53.92
N SER A 419 6.24 1.23 54.58
CA SER A 419 7.63 1.34 54.13
C SER A 419 7.90 0.52 52.87
N LEU A 420 8.39 1.18 51.81
CA LEU A 420 8.83 0.54 50.57
C LEU A 420 10.16 -0.23 50.76
N PRO A 421 10.32 -1.40 50.12
CA PRO A 421 11.59 -2.10 50.05
C PRO A 421 12.57 -1.44 49.06
N ASN A 422 13.86 -1.47 49.41
CA ASN A 422 15.01 -0.86 48.72
C ASN A 422 15.20 -1.36 47.28
N THR A 423 14.42 -0.82 46.34
CA THR A 423 14.50 -1.14 44.91
C THR A 423 15.69 -0.46 44.21
N GLY A 424 16.29 0.55 44.84
CA GLY A 424 17.38 1.34 44.25
C GLY A 424 18.70 0.59 44.02
N THR A 425 19.01 -0.43 44.82
CA THR A 425 20.31 -1.12 44.74
C THR A 425 20.38 -2.12 43.59
N ILE A 426 19.25 -2.72 43.20
CA ILE A 426 19.19 -3.72 42.12
C ILE A 426 19.31 -3.03 40.74
N VAL A 427 18.67 -1.87 40.57
CA VAL A 427 18.71 -1.11 39.31
C VAL A 427 20.10 -0.53 39.05
N GLY A 428 20.83 -0.12 40.10
CA GLY A 428 22.20 0.39 39.98
C GLY A 428 23.20 -0.66 39.48
N GLY A 429 23.06 -1.93 39.90
CA GLY A 429 23.95 -3.01 39.46
C GLY A 429 23.82 -3.35 37.98
N VAL A 430 22.60 -3.35 37.45
CA VAL A 430 22.35 -3.69 36.03
C VAL A 430 22.94 -2.61 35.12
N ILE A 431 22.71 -1.32 35.42
CA ILE A 431 23.23 -0.21 34.60
C ILE A 431 24.76 -0.17 34.64
N GLY A 432 25.38 -0.41 35.80
CA GLY A 432 26.83 -0.47 35.94
C GLY A 432 27.47 -1.58 35.10
N SER A 433 26.84 -2.76 35.04
CA SER A 433 27.38 -3.89 34.27
C SER A 433 27.38 -3.64 32.75
N ILE A 434 26.36 -2.97 32.23
CA ILE A 434 26.25 -2.63 30.80
C ILE A 434 27.36 -1.67 30.40
N ILE A 435 27.58 -0.61 31.19
CA ILE A 435 28.63 0.39 30.93
C ILE A 435 30.02 -0.26 30.93
N PHE A 436 30.28 -1.17 31.88
CA PHE A 436 31.57 -1.87 31.98
C PHE A 436 31.84 -2.77 30.77
N VAL A 437 30.85 -3.54 30.31
CA VAL A 437 31.00 -4.40 29.13
C VAL A 437 31.20 -3.56 27.86
N SER A 438 30.47 -2.46 27.70
CA SER A 438 30.66 -1.55 26.57
C SER A 438 32.06 -0.93 26.54
N ALA A 439 32.63 -0.58 27.69
CA ALA A 439 33.98 -0.05 27.80
C ALA A 439 35.04 -1.09 27.40
N LEU A 440 34.87 -2.37 27.79
CA LEU A 440 35.78 -3.45 27.40
C LEU A 440 35.76 -3.72 25.89
N VAL A 441 34.58 -3.68 25.25
CA VAL A 441 34.47 -3.84 23.79
C VAL A 441 35.15 -2.69 23.06
N ALA A 442 34.93 -1.44 23.49
CA ALA A 442 35.58 -0.28 22.90
C ALA A 442 37.12 -0.37 23.02
N LEU A 443 37.62 -0.79 24.19
CA LEU A 443 39.06 -1.00 24.39
C LEU A 443 39.62 -2.09 23.47
N GLY A 444 38.88 -3.19 23.30
CA GLY A 444 39.23 -4.27 22.37
C GLY A 444 39.36 -3.79 20.91
N ILE A 445 38.43 -2.95 20.45
CA ILE A 445 38.47 -2.36 19.10
C ILE A 445 39.68 -1.44 18.92
N ILE A 446 39.98 -0.61 19.93
CA ILE A 446 41.15 0.29 19.90
C ILE A 446 42.45 -0.52 19.80
N LEU A 447 42.60 -1.55 20.63
CA LEU A 447 43.80 -2.41 20.61
C LEU A 447 43.93 -3.20 19.30
N TYR A 448 42.81 -3.67 18.74
CA TYR A 448 42.78 -4.33 17.44
C TYR A 448 43.27 -3.41 16.32
N ARG A 449 42.77 -2.16 16.28
CA ARG A 449 43.21 -1.16 15.30
C ARG A 449 44.71 -0.86 15.39
N ARG A 450 45.23 -0.63 16.60
CA ARG A 450 46.67 -0.37 16.80
C ARG A 450 47.54 -1.54 16.33
N ARG A 451 47.08 -2.78 16.52
CA ARG A 451 47.81 -3.96 16.06
C ARG A 451 47.79 -4.10 14.53
N TYR A 452 46.73 -3.62 13.88
CA TYR A 452 46.61 -3.64 12.42
C TYR A 452 47.53 -2.59 11.77
N GLU A 453 47.58 -1.39 12.33
CA GLU A 453 48.45 -0.30 11.85
C GLU A 453 49.94 -0.65 11.95
N ALA A 454 50.36 -1.31 13.04
CA ALA A 454 51.74 -1.76 13.21
C ALA A 454 52.21 -2.80 12.18
N LYS A 455 51.27 -3.49 11.50
CA LYS A 455 51.61 -4.45 10.43
C LYS A 455 51.79 -3.79 9.06
N MET A 456 51.30 -2.57 8.86
CA MET A 456 51.39 -1.87 7.56
C MET A 456 52.62 -0.97 7.44
N SER A 457 53.32 -0.70 8.54
CA SER A 457 54.55 0.10 8.55
C SER A 457 55.82 -0.74 8.30
N ASN A 458 55.81 -1.60 7.28
CA ASN A 458 57.05 -2.09 6.70
C ASN A 458 57.38 -1.19 5.50
N PRO A 459 58.41 -0.34 5.57
CA PRO A 459 58.81 0.47 4.44
C PRO A 459 59.32 -0.44 3.33
N LEU A 460 58.65 -0.40 2.18
CA LEU A 460 59.16 -0.94 0.93
C LEU A 460 60.51 -0.27 0.64
N ILE A 461 61.59 -1.05 0.71
CA ILE A 461 62.89 -0.66 0.18
C ILE A 461 62.74 -0.66 -1.34
N ASP A 462 62.67 0.53 -1.92
CA ASP A 462 62.68 0.74 -3.36
C ASP A 462 64.12 0.67 -3.86
N THR A 463 64.51 -0.49 -4.39
CA THR A 463 65.69 -0.63 -5.23
C THR A 463 65.29 -0.33 -6.66
N ASN A 464 65.34 0.92 -7.10
CA ASN A 464 65.79 1.29 -8.44
C ASN A 464 66.01 2.81 -8.59
N ASN A 465 67.28 3.17 -8.71
CA ASN A 465 67.74 4.48 -9.15
C ASN A 465 67.32 4.74 -10.60
N GLN A 466 66.50 5.76 -10.85
CA GLN A 466 66.54 6.47 -12.12
C GLN A 466 66.02 7.91 -11.98
N PRO A 467 66.78 8.93 -12.42
CA PRO A 467 66.36 10.32 -12.36
C PRO A 467 65.66 10.72 -13.67
N CYS A 468 64.43 11.20 -13.57
CA CYS A 468 63.80 11.96 -14.63
C CYS A 468 63.42 13.34 -14.07
N LEU A 469 64.15 14.35 -14.55
CA LEU A 469 63.65 15.71 -14.66
C LEU A 469 62.40 15.67 -15.56
N ASP A 470 61.30 16.29 -15.12
CA ASP A 470 60.68 17.27 -15.99
C ASP A 470 59.79 18.27 -15.26
N THR A 471 59.84 19.47 -15.83
CA THR A 471 59.14 20.70 -15.47
C THR A 471 57.62 20.65 -15.68
N ASN A 472 56.86 21.35 -14.83
CA ASN A 472 55.88 22.41 -15.18
C ASN A 472 54.64 22.39 -14.23
N PRO A 473 54.42 23.40 -13.39
CA PRO A 473 53.24 23.48 -12.53
C PRO A 473 52.10 24.24 -13.25
N GLN A 474 51.05 23.52 -13.65
CA GLN A 474 49.79 24.17 -14.05
C GLN A 474 48.85 24.32 -12.86
N VAL A 475 48.57 25.60 -12.60
CA VAL A 475 47.54 26.17 -11.73
C VAL A 475 46.16 25.68 -12.16
N TYR A 476 45.43 25.01 -11.26
CA TYR A 476 43.97 24.89 -11.35
C TYR A 476 43.36 25.86 -10.35
N SER A 477 42.82 26.95 -10.87
CA SER A 477 41.99 27.91 -10.13
C SER A 477 40.51 27.59 -10.33
N ASP A 478 39.78 27.72 -9.22
CA ASP A 478 38.34 27.64 -9.03
C ASP A 478 37.46 28.22 -10.16
N ILE A 479 36.44 27.48 -10.58
CA ILE A 479 35.18 28.04 -11.11
C ILE A 479 34.00 27.24 -10.55
N ASN A 480 33.52 27.70 -9.39
CA ASN A 480 32.14 27.48 -8.94
C ASN A 480 31.31 28.65 -9.48
N ARG A 481 30.57 28.45 -10.57
CA ARG A 481 29.57 29.43 -11.05
C ARG A 481 28.20 28.78 -11.08
N GLN A 482 27.44 29.03 -10.02
CA GLN A 482 25.99 28.84 -9.98
C GLN A 482 25.34 29.66 -11.11
N VAL A 483 24.59 28.98 -11.97
CA VAL A 483 23.64 29.60 -12.90
C VAL A 483 22.24 29.30 -12.37
N ARG A 484 21.54 30.34 -11.89
CA ARG A 484 20.08 30.31 -11.69
C ARG A 484 19.40 30.40 -13.06
N PRO A 485 18.34 29.62 -13.35
CA PRO A 485 17.48 29.92 -14.48
C PRO A 485 16.45 30.98 -14.07
N ASP A 486 16.45 32.09 -14.81
CA ASP A 486 15.38 33.09 -14.78
C ASP A 486 14.10 32.52 -15.40
N THR A 487 13.01 32.66 -14.65
CA THR A 487 11.64 32.52 -15.11
C THR A 487 11.27 33.72 -15.96
N ASN A 488 11.05 33.53 -17.27
CA ASN A 488 10.01 34.19 -18.09
C ASN A 488 10.31 33.95 -19.58
N ASN A 489 9.55 33.06 -20.22
CA ASN A 489 9.10 33.27 -21.60
C ASN A 489 7.93 32.33 -21.92
N ARG A 490 6.74 32.93 -21.97
CA ARG A 490 5.57 32.39 -22.68
C ARG A 490 5.82 32.58 -24.16
N ILE A 491 5.82 31.50 -24.93
CA ILE A 491 5.57 31.54 -26.37
C ILE A 491 4.39 30.60 -26.62
N PHE A 492 3.28 31.21 -27.04
CA PHE A 492 2.18 30.51 -27.69
C PHE A 492 2.64 30.12 -29.09
N SER A 493 2.60 28.83 -29.41
CA SER A 493 2.55 28.38 -30.81
C SER A 493 1.20 27.73 -31.05
N ASP A 494 0.31 28.53 -31.62
CA ASP A 494 -0.89 28.10 -32.30
C ASP A 494 -0.47 27.47 -33.63
N THR A 495 -0.95 26.26 -33.94
CA THR A 495 -0.83 25.72 -35.31
C THR A 495 -1.98 24.78 -35.59
N ASN A 496 -3.12 25.39 -35.94
CA ASN A 496 -4.08 24.79 -36.85
C ASN A 496 -3.56 24.93 -38.30
N HIS A 497 -3.29 23.81 -38.98
CA HIS A 497 -3.50 23.73 -40.44
C HIS A 497 -3.82 22.30 -40.89
N LYS A 498 -4.80 22.24 -41.80
CA LYS A 498 -5.49 21.07 -42.39
C LYS A 498 -4.74 20.47 -43.59
N VAL A 499 -5.32 19.37 -44.09
CA VAL A 499 -5.26 18.76 -45.45
C VAL A 499 -4.08 17.78 -45.60
N PHE A 500 -4.23 16.48 -45.90
CA PHE A 500 -5.24 15.66 -46.57
C PHE A 500 -5.77 14.50 -45.71
#